data_AF-A0A7S2TSA5-F1
#
_entry.id   AF-A0A7S2TSA5-F1
#
_cell.length_a   1.000
_cell.length_b   1.000
_cell.length_c   1.000
_cell.angle_alpha   90.00
_cell.angle_beta   90.00
_cell.angle_gamma   90.00
#
_symmetry.space_group_name_H-M   'P 1'
#
loop_
_entity.id
_entity.type
_entity.pdbx_description
1 polymer ?
#
loop_
_entity_poly.entity_id
_entity_poly.type
_entity_poly.pdbx_seq_one_letter_code
_entity_poly.pdbx_strand_id
1 'polypeptide(L)'
;IGDLIVPNSNYVAFEAWMAPLLEQLYNHTTETIQHRKVHRSSLSLFRGDHGVEDMVFYDPSDKNCLPGLSRPNIVVGINGLLTSVALKNKTLVSSMFDVEDHTSGSGSSSSSSSEIEISFVSRHSITPSEMISRMGERINDTTSVLYWANANNIPIFCPALTDGSVGDMMFFHSYKKPGLELDINRDLRILNEIAMTANNTGMIILGGGVVKHHICNANLMRNGADYAVFVNTACDYDGSDAGAKPDEAISWGKIKLTANPVKVFGDASFIFPLLVAQTFAKYHQDLQDAACTQEQQHVAGGH
;
A
#
# COMPACT_ATOMS: atom_id res chain seq x y z
N ILE A 1 4.85 16.83 -22.96
CA ILE A 1 5.13 17.10 -21.53
C ILE A 1 6.24 18.15 -21.51
N GLY A 2 5.91 19.42 -21.28
CA GLY A 2 6.85 20.51 -21.54
C GLY A 2 7.29 20.52 -23.01
N ASP A 3 8.58 20.37 -23.25
CA ASP A 3 9.22 20.23 -24.57
C ASP A 3 9.37 18.77 -25.04
N LEU A 4 8.92 17.78 -24.25
CA LEU A 4 9.00 16.36 -24.59
C LEU A 4 7.78 15.89 -25.40
N ILE A 5 8.04 15.04 -26.40
CA ILE A 5 7.03 14.37 -27.21
C ILE A 5 6.88 12.92 -26.74
N VAL A 6 5.65 12.51 -26.44
CA VAL A 6 5.29 11.12 -26.11
C VAL A 6 4.23 10.67 -27.10
N PRO A 7 4.58 9.82 -28.09
CA PRO A 7 3.63 9.32 -29.08
C PRO A 7 2.50 8.51 -28.43
N ASN A 8 1.28 8.62 -28.95
CA ASN A 8 0.14 7.88 -28.39
C ASN A 8 0.29 6.35 -28.50
N SER A 9 1.07 5.87 -29.47
CA SER A 9 1.43 4.46 -29.59
C SER A 9 2.08 3.88 -28.33
N ASN A 10 2.75 4.72 -27.52
CA ASN A 10 3.34 4.31 -26.26
C ASN A 10 2.26 3.92 -25.25
N TYR A 11 1.14 4.65 -25.19
CA TYR A 11 0.02 4.34 -24.30
C TYR A 11 -0.74 3.10 -24.75
N VAL A 12 -0.86 2.88 -26.07
CA VAL A 12 -1.44 1.64 -26.61
C VAL A 12 -0.59 0.42 -26.25
N ALA A 13 0.74 0.53 -26.35
CA ALA A 13 1.65 -0.52 -25.91
C ALA A 13 1.57 -0.73 -24.38
N PHE A 14 1.44 0.35 -23.61
CA PHE A 14 1.29 0.30 -22.17
C PHE A 14 -0.02 -0.38 -21.75
N GLU A 15 -1.13 -0.10 -22.43
CA GLU A 15 -2.41 -0.79 -22.21
C GLU A 15 -2.28 -2.30 -22.38
N ALA A 16 -1.67 -2.74 -23.50
CA ALA A 16 -1.45 -4.15 -23.78
C ALA A 16 -0.57 -4.83 -22.72
N TRP A 17 0.38 -4.09 -22.13
CA TRP A 17 1.24 -4.58 -21.06
C TRP A 17 0.55 -4.62 -19.68
N MET A 18 -0.26 -3.60 -19.36
CA MET A 18 -0.96 -3.44 -18.07
C MET A 18 -2.16 -4.38 -17.90
N ALA A 19 -2.92 -4.62 -18.97
CA ALA A 19 -4.14 -5.43 -18.91
C ALA A 19 -3.95 -6.80 -18.24
N PRO A 20 -2.96 -7.64 -18.63
CA PRO A 20 -2.72 -8.93 -17.96
C PRO A 20 -2.21 -8.79 -16.52
N LEU A 21 -1.57 -7.67 -16.15
CA LEU A 21 -1.17 -7.43 -14.77
C LEU A 21 -2.40 -7.13 -13.89
N LEU A 22 -3.30 -6.26 -14.35
CA LEU A 22 -4.54 -5.95 -13.63
C LEU A 22 -5.39 -7.20 -13.41
N GLU A 23 -5.45 -8.08 -14.41
CA GLU A 23 -6.10 -9.38 -14.32
C GLU A 23 -5.49 -10.28 -13.24
N GLN A 24 -4.16 -10.38 -13.19
CA GLN A 24 -3.46 -11.13 -12.13
C GLN A 24 -3.73 -10.55 -10.74
N LEU A 25 -3.70 -9.22 -10.60
CA LEU A 25 -4.01 -8.54 -9.36
C LEU A 25 -5.44 -8.83 -8.90
N TYR A 26 -6.40 -8.73 -9.81
CA TYR A 26 -7.80 -9.03 -9.55
C TYR A 26 -8.00 -10.48 -9.06
N ASN A 27 -7.40 -11.45 -9.75
CA ASN A 27 -7.52 -12.86 -9.37
C ASN A 27 -6.90 -13.12 -7.99
N HIS A 28 -5.74 -12.52 -7.70
CA HIS A 28 -5.10 -12.61 -6.38
C HIS A 28 -6.01 -12.07 -5.26
N THR A 29 -6.72 -10.96 -5.49
CA THR A 29 -7.67 -10.42 -4.50
C THR A 29 -8.92 -11.28 -4.33
N THR A 30 -9.31 -12.03 -5.36
CA THR A 30 -10.54 -12.83 -5.39
C THR A 30 -10.34 -14.26 -4.87
N GLU A 31 -9.16 -14.86 -5.08
CA GLU A 31 -8.86 -16.24 -4.68
C GLU A 31 -8.73 -16.43 -3.15
N THR A 32 -8.64 -15.36 -2.38
CA THR A 32 -8.52 -15.41 -0.90
C THR A 32 -9.88 -15.61 -0.20
N ILE A 33 -10.87 -16.20 -0.87
CA ILE A 33 -12.15 -16.60 -0.26
C ILE A 33 -11.93 -17.92 0.48
N GLN A 34 -11.84 -17.86 1.81
CA GLN A 34 -11.76 -19.06 2.64
C GLN A 34 -13.17 -19.60 2.93
N HIS A 35 -13.42 -20.81 2.43
CA HIS A 35 -14.60 -21.58 2.78
C HIS A 35 -14.35 -22.29 4.12
N ARG A 36 -15.08 -21.91 5.18
CA ARG A 36 -15.00 -22.61 6.46
C ARG A 36 -16.33 -23.29 6.74
N LYS A 37 -16.29 -24.62 6.80
CA LYS A 37 -17.43 -25.42 7.25
C LYS A 37 -17.51 -25.34 8.76
N VAL A 38 -18.61 -24.80 9.27
CA VAL A 38 -18.87 -24.70 10.72
C VAL A 38 -20.02 -25.63 11.07
N HIS A 39 -19.82 -26.43 12.12
CA HIS A 39 -20.84 -27.33 12.60
C HIS A 39 -21.90 -26.53 13.37
N ARG A 40 -23.19 -26.77 13.09
CA ARG A 40 -24.31 -26.05 13.76
C ARG A 40 -24.25 -26.03 15.29
N SER A 41 -23.69 -27.07 15.91
CA SER A 41 -23.53 -27.19 17.36
C SER A 41 -22.56 -26.19 17.98
N SER A 42 -21.74 -25.52 17.16
CA SER A 42 -20.75 -24.52 17.58
C SER A 42 -21.29 -23.09 17.59
N LEU A 43 -22.55 -22.88 17.16
CA LEU A 43 -23.21 -21.58 17.16
C LEU A 43 -24.02 -21.41 18.45
N SER A 44 -23.62 -20.47 19.31
CA SER A 44 -24.41 -20.05 20.47
C SER A 44 -25.05 -18.69 20.23
N LEU A 45 -26.38 -18.63 20.22
CA LEU A 45 -27.14 -17.37 20.18
C LEU A 45 -27.11 -16.75 21.59
N PHE A 46 -26.60 -15.52 21.72
CA PHE A 46 -26.70 -14.77 22.97
C PHE A 46 -27.77 -13.70 22.83
N ARG A 47 -28.77 -13.72 23.73
CA ARG A 47 -29.73 -12.62 23.88
C ARG A 47 -29.16 -11.61 24.85
N GLY A 48 -28.81 -10.42 24.36
CA GLY A 48 -28.50 -9.28 25.22
C GLY A 48 -29.79 -8.69 25.83
N ASP A 49 -29.68 -8.12 27.03
CA ASP A 49 -30.79 -7.51 27.81
C ASP A 49 -31.53 -6.35 27.10
N HIS A 50 -31.09 -5.94 25.92
CA HIS A 50 -31.68 -4.85 25.12
C HIS A 50 -32.41 -5.32 23.85
N GLY A 51 -32.72 -6.62 23.72
CA GLY A 51 -33.56 -7.12 22.63
C GLY A 51 -32.89 -7.16 21.26
N VAL A 52 -31.56 -7.00 21.19
CA VAL A 52 -30.75 -7.25 20.00
C VAL A 52 -30.18 -8.66 20.10
N GLU A 53 -30.40 -9.47 19.06
CA GLU A 53 -29.85 -10.83 18.96
C GLU A 53 -28.43 -10.76 18.40
N ASP A 54 -27.43 -10.96 19.25
CA ASP A 54 -26.03 -11.02 18.85
C ASP A 54 -25.61 -12.48 18.66
N MET A 55 -25.07 -12.81 17.48
CA MET A 55 -24.43 -14.11 17.25
C MET A 55 -22.97 -14.06 17.70
N VAL A 56 -22.60 -14.92 18.64
CA VAL A 56 -21.24 -15.03 19.16
C VAL A 56 -20.61 -16.33 18.67
N PHE A 57 -19.39 -16.24 18.14
CA PHE A 57 -18.59 -17.39 17.71
C PHE A 57 -17.66 -17.84 18.85
N TYR A 58 -17.59 -19.15 19.08
CA TYR A 58 -16.64 -19.77 20.01
C TYR A 58 -15.69 -20.69 19.24
N ASP A 59 -14.39 -20.33 19.19
CA ASP A 59 -13.34 -21.20 18.66
C ASP A 59 -12.51 -21.79 19.82
N PRO A 60 -12.66 -23.07 20.15
CA PRO A 60 -11.88 -23.73 21.21
C PRO A 60 -10.39 -23.95 20.86
N SER A 61 -9.96 -23.62 19.63
CA SER A 61 -8.61 -23.90 19.11
C SER A 61 -7.65 -22.70 19.19
N ASP A 62 -8.14 -21.50 19.49
CA ASP A 62 -7.36 -20.27 19.44
C ASP A 62 -6.45 -20.12 20.69
N LYS A 63 -5.13 -20.19 20.48
CA LYS A 63 -4.11 -20.14 21.54
C LYS A 63 -3.60 -18.72 21.84
N ASN A 64 -4.09 -17.69 21.15
CA ASN A 64 -3.64 -16.30 21.31
C ASN A 64 -4.41 -15.50 22.38
N CYS A 65 -4.96 -16.15 23.41
CA CYS A 65 -5.46 -15.44 24.59
C CYS A 65 -4.31 -15.06 25.53
N LEU A 66 -4.13 -13.75 25.75
CA LEU A 66 -3.27 -13.22 26.81
C LEU A 66 -3.68 -13.82 28.18
N PRO A 67 -2.72 -14.24 29.03
CA PRO A 67 -3.03 -14.87 30.30
C PRO A 67 -3.57 -13.83 31.29
N GLY A 68 -4.86 -13.93 31.64
CA GLY A 68 -5.49 -13.10 32.68
C GLY A 68 -6.95 -12.70 32.45
N LEU A 69 -7.48 -12.85 31.24
CA LEU A 69 -8.92 -12.66 30.98
C LEU A 69 -9.67 -13.99 31.10
N SER A 70 -10.42 -14.15 32.18
CA SER A 70 -11.41 -15.22 32.32
C SER A 70 -12.55 -14.95 31.32
N ARG A 71 -12.53 -15.69 30.20
CA ARG A 71 -13.55 -15.92 29.14
C ARG A 71 -13.03 -15.50 27.75
N PRO A 72 -12.94 -16.44 26.78
CA PRO A 72 -12.60 -16.11 25.40
C PRO A 72 -13.88 -15.62 24.72
N ASN A 73 -14.01 -14.31 24.54
CA ASN A 73 -15.06 -13.74 23.70
C ASN A 73 -14.39 -13.21 22.43
N ILE A 74 -14.56 -13.89 21.29
CA ILE A 74 -14.51 -13.17 20.02
C ILE A 74 -15.83 -12.41 19.93
N VAL A 75 -15.82 -11.16 20.37
CA VAL A 75 -16.90 -10.21 20.11
C VAL A 75 -16.73 -9.74 18.68
N VAL A 76 -17.51 -10.28 17.74
CA VAL A 76 -17.73 -9.60 16.46
C VAL A 76 -18.73 -8.48 16.75
N GLY A 77 -18.22 -7.35 17.22
CA GLY A 77 -19.02 -6.16 17.44
C GLY A 77 -19.53 -5.65 16.11
N ILE A 78 -20.84 -5.74 15.89
CA ILE A 78 -21.53 -5.05 14.81
C ILE A 78 -21.53 -3.57 15.17
N ASN A 79 -20.52 -2.84 14.68
CA ASN A 79 -20.61 -1.40 14.47
C ASN A 79 -19.66 -1.00 13.34
N GLY A 80 -20.21 -0.96 12.12
CA GLY A 80 -19.66 -0.15 11.03
C GLY A 80 -18.85 -0.88 9.96
N LEU A 81 -19.30 -2.01 9.43
CA LEU A 81 -19.13 -2.38 8.01
C LEU A 81 -20.04 -3.58 7.71
N LEU A 82 -20.93 -3.44 6.72
CA LEU A 82 -21.90 -4.46 6.32
C LEU A 82 -21.23 -5.81 6.02
N THR A 83 -21.53 -6.83 6.83
CA THR A 83 -21.34 -8.23 6.45
C THR A 83 -22.70 -8.90 6.50
N SER A 84 -23.36 -9.04 5.35
CA SER A 84 -24.65 -9.72 5.23
C SER A 84 -24.46 -11.23 5.41
N VAL A 85 -25.00 -11.79 6.49
CA VAL A 85 -25.09 -13.25 6.67
C VAL A 85 -26.38 -13.71 5.99
N ALA A 86 -26.27 -14.41 4.86
CA ALA A 86 -27.42 -14.97 4.16
C ALA A 86 -27.93 -16.25 4.88
N LEU A 87 -29.01 -16.13 5.63
CA LEU A 87 -29.77 -17.27 6.15
C LEU A 87 -30.75 -17.76 5.06
N LYS A 88 -30.59 -19.00 4.58
CA LYS A 88 -31.61 -19.68 3.76
C LYS A 88 -32.84 -20.02 4.63
N ASN A 89 -33.69 -19.02 4.84
CA ASN A 89 -35.15 -19.07 4.97
C ASN A 89 -35.67 -17.84 5.72
N LYS A 90 -36.55 -17.08 5.05
CA LYS A 90 -37.33 -15.90 5.49
C LYS A 90 -36.69 -14.52 5.29
N THR A 91 -36.88 -14.02 4.08
CA THR A 91 -37.28 -12.66 3.68
C THR A 91 -36.81 -11.47 4.53
N LEU A 92 -35.81 -10.74 4.01
CA LEU A 92 -35.85 -9.28 3.83
C LEU A 92 -34.88 -8.90 2.70
N VAL A 93 -35.38 -8.03 1.81
CA VAL A 93 -34.86 -7.68 0.47
C VAL A 93 -34.19 -6.31 0.51
N SER A 94 -33.30 -6.05 -0.47
CA SER A 94 -32.73 -4.76 -0.95
C SER A 94 -31.44 -4.32 -0.23
N SER A 95 -30.27 -4.15 -0.88
CA SER A 95 -29.94 -3.81 -2.28
C SER A 95 -28.49 -4.19 -2.62
N MET A 96 -28.21 -4.34 -3.93
CA MET A 96 -26.93 -4.65 -4.61
C MET A 96 -26.46 -6.13 -4.57
N PHE A 97 -26.24 -6.65 -5.79
CA PHE A 97 -25.80 -7.99 -6.22
C PHE A 97 -26.92 -8.96 -6.61
N ASP A 98 -27.06 -9.13 -7.94
CA ASP A 98 -27.91 -10.11 -8.61
C ASP A 98 -27.48 -11.55 -8.26
N VAL A 99 -28.46 -12.38 -7.92
CA VAL A 99 -28.30 -13.83 -7.78
C VAL A 99 -29.31 -14.47 -8.73
N GLU A 100 -28.83 -15.10 -9.80
CA GLU A 100 -29.65 -15.99 -10.62
C GLU A 100 -29.86 -17.32 -9.89
N ASP A 101 -31.13 -17.71 -9.73
CA ASP A 101 -31.56 -18.88 -8.98
C ASP A 101 -31.80 -20.07 -9.94
N HIS A 102 -30.91 -21.06 -9.90
CA HIS A 102 -31.14 -22.37 -10.51
C HIS A 102 -31.25 -23.42 -9.41
N THR A 103 -32.46 -23.89 -9.10
CA THR A 103 -32.83 -25.32 -9.14
C THR A 103 -34.21 -25.59 -8.54
N SER A 104 -34.98 -26.37 -9.30
CA SER A 104 -36.19 -27.11 -8.97
C SER A 104 -35.89 -28.31 -8.06
N GLY A 105 -36.81 -28.68 -7.15
CA GLY A 105 -36.75 -30.00 -6.50
C GLY A 105 -37.45 -30.11 -5.15
N SER A 106 -38.53 -30.90 -5.12
CA SER A 106 -39.32 -31.31 -3.97
C SER A 106 -38.66 -32.40 -3.11
N GLY A 107 -38.85 -32.34 -1.78
CA GLY A 107 -39.14 -33.53 -0.97
C GLY A 107 -38.10 -34.04 0.04
N SER A 108 -38.64 -34.36 1.23
CA SER A 108 -38.19 -35.30 2.27
C SER A 108 -37.15 -34.85 3.32
N SER A 109 -37.59 -34.99 4.57
CA SER A 109 -36.86 -34.76 5.81
C SER A 109 -36.00 -35.97 6.20
N SER A 110 -34.69 -35.79 6.20
CA SER A 110 -33.74 -36.68 6.88
C SER A 110 -32.82 -35.85 7.78
N SER A 111 -32.63 -36.30 9.01
CA SER A 111 -31.73 -35.73 10.02
C SER A 111 -30.27 -35.88 9.59
N SER A 112 -29.81 -34.99 8.71
CA SER A 112 -28.39 -34.80 8.43
C SER A 112 -27.89 -33.67 9.30
N SER A 113 -26.88 -33.94 10.13
CA SER A 113 -26.02 -32.94 10.76
C SER A 113 -25.68 -31.83 9.76
N SER A 114 -26.44 -30.74 9.80
CA SER A 114 -26.37 -29.72 8.77
C SER A 114 -25.16 -28.83 9.07
N GLU A 115 -24.03 -29.13 8.44
CA GLU A 115 -22.91 -28.21 8.32
C GLU A 115 -23.40 -26.92 7.66
N ILE A 116 -23.07 -25.78 8.26
CA ILE A 116 -23.29 -24.47 7.64
C ILE A 116 -21.94 -24.06 7.05
N GLU A 117 -21.93 -23.82 5.75
CA GLU A 117 -20.77 -23.25 5.08
C GLU A 117 -20.82 -21.73 5.24
N ILE A 118 -19.88 -21.17 6.01
CA ILE A 118 -19.72 -19.73 6.17
C ILE A 118 -18.53 -19.34 5.32
N SER A 119 -18.81 -18.63 4.23
CA SER A 119 -17.78 -18.05 3.38
C SER A 119 -17.33 -16.73 4.01
N PHE A 120 -16.11 -16.70 4.56
CA PHE A 120 -15.49 -15.45 4.97
C PHE A 120 -14.83 -14.83 3.74
N VAL A 121 -15.39 -13.74 3.25
CA VAL A 121 -14.75 -12.92 2.22
C VAL A 121 -13.79 -11.98 2.93
N SER A 122 -12.55 -12.44 3.19
CA SER A 122 -11.46 -11.51 3.48
C SER A 122 -11.01 -10.92 2.15
N ARG A 123 -11.57 -9.78 1.75
CA ARG A 123 -11.05 -9.03 0.61
C ARG A 123 -9.66 -8.53 0.99
N HIS A 124 -8.62 -9.15 0.46
CA HIS A 124 -7.29 -8.58 0.55
C HIS A 124 -7.23 -7.42 -0.44
N SER A 125 -7.32 -6.19 0.06
CA SER A 125 -7.10 -4.98 -0.74
C SER A 125 -5.61 -4.89 -1.12
N ILE A 126 -5.33 -4.37 -2.32
CA ILE A 126 -3.95 -4.12 -2.77
C ILE A 126 -3.61 -2.66 -2.45
N THR A 127 -2.35 -2.37 -2.13
CA THR A 127 -1.89 -0.98 -1.97
C THR A 127 -1.25 -0.45 -3.26
N PRO A 128 -1.19 0.87 -3.45
CA PRO A 128 -0.39 1.47 -4.51
C PRO A 128 1.06 0.96 -4.54
N SER A 129 1.73 0.86 -3.39
CA SER A 129 3.12 0.39 -3.32
C SER A 129 3.31 -1.06 -3.78
N GLU A 130 2.38 -1.96 -3.43
CA GLU A 130 2.40 -3.35 -3.88
C GLU A 130 2.13 -3.48 -5.37
N MET A 131 1.22 -2.66 -5.90
CA MET A 131 0.96 -2.59 -7.34
C MET A 131 2.22 -2.14 -8.09
N ILE A 132 2.90 -1.10 -7.59
CA ILE A 132 4.14 -0.58 -8.19
C ILE A 132 5.29 -1.60 -8.09
N SER A 133 5.42 -2.31 -6.97
CA SER A 133 6.40 -3.39 -6.81
C SER A 133 6.18 -4.50 -7.84
N ARG A 134 4.93 -4.94 -8.05
CA ARG A 134 4.59 -5.93 -9.09
C ARG A 134 4.80 -5.41 -10.51
N MET A 135 4.60 -4.11 -10.76
CA MET A 135 4.99 -3.49 -12.03
C MET A 135 6.51 -3.56 -12.25
N GLY A 136 7.30 -3.33 -11.20
CA GLY A 136 8.76 -3.44 -11.21
C GLY A 136 9.27 -4.86 -11.42
N GLU A 137 8.62 -5.86 -10.83
CA GLU A 137 8.89 -7.27 -11.08
C GLU A 137 8.59 -7.65 -12.55
N ARG A 138 7.42 -7.24 -13.04
CA ARG A 138 6.94 -7.61 -14.38
C ARG A 138 7.72 -6.97 -15.52
N ILE A 139 8.17 -5.72 -15.36
CA ILE A 139 8.87 -5.00 -16.44
C ILE A 139 10.23 -5.65 -16.74
N ASN A 140 10.89 -6.20 -15.71
CA ASN A 140 12.15 -6.96 -15.80
C ASN A 140 13.21 -6.31 -16.73
N ASP A 141 13.34 -4.99 -16.65
CA ASP A 141 14.26 -4.19 -17.46
C ASP A 141 15.19 -3.39 -16.54
N THR A 142 16.50 -3.59 -16.71
CA THR A 142 17.56 -2.92 -15.92
C THR A 142 17.61 -1.40 -16.12
N THR A 143 16.93 -0.86 -17.14
CA THR A 143 16.81 0.59 -17.35
C THR A 143 15.69 1.21 -16.51
N SER A 144 14.80 0.39 -15.95
CA SER A 144 13.64 0.85 -15.17
C SER A 144 13.98 1.12 -13.70
N VAL A 145 13.54 2.27 -13.19
CA VAL A 145 13.61 2.58 -11.76
C VAL A 145 12.75 1.60 -10.94
N LEU A 146 11.59 1.20 -11.47
CA LEU A 146 10.69 0.27 -10.77
C LEU A 146 11.33 -1.11 -10.62
N TYR A 147 12.09 -1.56 -11.62
CA TYR A 147 12.84 -2.81 -11.56
C TYR A 147 13.86 -2.79 -10.41
N TRP A 148 14.70 -1.75 -10.35
CA TRP A 148 15.71 -1.64 -9.30
C TRP A 148 15.10 -1.42 -7.91
N ALA A 149 13.99 -0.70 -7.82
CA ALA A 149 13.27 -0.55 -6.57
C ALA A 149 12.76 -1.90 -6.05
N ASN A 150 12.14 -2.70 -6.92
CA ASN A 150 11.69 -4.04 -6.56
C ASN A 150 12.86 -4.98 -6.21
N ALA A 151 13.91 -5.02 -7.03
CA ALA A 151 15.07 -5.87 -6.83
C ALA A 151 15.83 -5.59 -5.52
N ASN A 152 15.82 -4.33 -5.06
CA ASN A 152 16.46 -3.90 -3.82
C ASN A 152 15.50 -3.76 -2.63
N ASN A 153 14.23 -4.22 -2.76
CA ASN A 153 13.20 -4.08 -1.74
C ASN A 153 12.99 -2.64 -1.26
N ILE A 154 13.04 -1.67 -2.17
CA ILE A 154 12.79 -0.25 -1.91
C ILE A 154 11.32 0.05 -2.21
N PRO A 155 10.49 0.38 -1.20
CA PRO A 155 9.08 0.67 -1.42
C PRO A 155 8.89 2.01 -2.12
N ILE A 156 7.98 2.06 -3.10
CA ILE A 156 7.56 3.29 -3.79
C ILE A 156 6.12 3.59 -3.40
N PHE A 157 5.88 4.75 -2.79
CA PHE A 157 4.55 5.18 -2.39
C PHE A 157 3.97 6.18 -3.39
N CYS A 158 2.72 5.95 -3.80
CA CYS A 158 1.97 6.86 -4.66
C CYS A 158 0.50 6.90 -4.21
N PRO A 159 0.13 7.79 -3.28
CA PRO A 159 -1.23 7.81 -2.74
C PRO A 159 -2.28 8.21 -3.78
N ALA A 160 -1.88 8.88 -4.86
CA ALA A 160 -2.74 9.27 -5.99
C ALA A 160 -2.39 8.48 -7.26
N LEU A 161 -2.18 7.16 -7.16
CA LEU A 161 -1.78 6.31 -8.30
C LEU A 161 -2.78 6.32 -9.48
N THR A 162 -4.04 6.64 -9.21
CA THR A 162 -5.10 6.73 -10.21
C THR A 162 -5.04 8.00 -11.08
N ASP A 163 -4.22 9.00 -10.72
CA ASP A 163 -4.09 10.25 -11.47
C ASP A 163 -3.10 10.11 -12.64
N GLY A 164 -3.50 9.36 -13.66
CA GLY A 164 -2.70 9.16 -14.87
C GLY A 164 -3.09 7.92 -15.67
N SER A 165 -2.23 7.51 -16.61
CA SER A 165 -2.53 6.40 -17.53
C SER A 165 -2.77 5.06 -16.82
N VAL A 166 -2.18 4.83 -15.64
CA VAL A 166 -2.52 3.66 -14.81
C VAL A 166 -3.99 3.70 -14.39
N GLY A 167 -4.48 4.87 -13.98
CA GLY A 167 -5.88 5.10 -13.64
C GLY A 167 -6.84 4.86 -14.82
N ASP A 168 -6.47 5.30 -16.02
CA ASP A 168 -7.25 5.01 -17.24
C ASP A 168 -7.40 3.49 -17.46
N MET A 169 -6.30 2.74 -17.30
CA MET A 169 -6.32 1.29 -17.46
C MET A 169 -7.16 0.61 -16.38
N MET A 170 -7.07 1.08 -15.13
CA MET A 170 -7.92 0.61 -14.04
C MET A 170 -9.40 0.91 -14.29
N PHE A 171 -9.70 2.10 -14.82
CA PHE A 171 -11.06 2.50 -15.19
C PHE A 171 -11.64 1.57 -16.26
N PHE A 172 -10.92 1.31 -17.35
CA PHE A 172 -11.37 0.35 -18.38
C PHE A 172 -11.48 -1.08 -17.86
N HIS A 173 -10.56 -1.50 -16.99
CA HIS A 173 -10.64 -2.81 -16.35
C HIS A 173 -11.89 -2.94 -15.47
N SER A 174 -12.27 -1.88 -14.74
CA SER A 174 -13.42 -1.90 -13.82
C SER A 174 -14.75 -2.20 -14.50
N TYR A 175 -14.95 -1.79 -15.76
CA TYR A 175 -16.15 -2.14 -16.54
C TYR A 175 -16.18 -3.61 -16.97
N LYS A 176 -15.02 -4.23 -17.17
CA LYS A 176 -14.92 -5.65 -17.52
C LYS A 176 -15.04 -6.52 -16.28
N LYS A 177 -14.37 -6.12 -15.19
CA LYS A 177 -14.31 -6.82 -13.91
C LYS A 177 -14.33 -5.81 -12.76
N PRO A 178 -15.50 -5.57 -12.15
CA PRO A 178 -15.58 -4.69 -10.98
C PRO A 178 -14.99 -5.37 -9.75
N GLY A 179 -14.36 -4.59 -8.86
CA GLY A 179 -13.93 -5.04 -7.53
C GLY A 179 -12.44 -4.90 -7.22
N LEU A 180 -11.62 -4.42 -8.15
CA LEU A 180 -10.23 -4.07 -7.83
C LEU A 180 -10.19 -2.77 -6.99
N GLU A 181 -9.80 -2.88 -5.73
CA GLU A 181 -9.72 -1.78 -4.77
C GLU A 181 -8.27 -1.50 -4.39
N LEU A 182 -7.88 -0.22 -4.37
CA LEU A 182 -6.58 0.24 -3.87
C LEU A 182 -6.73 0.87 -2.48
N ASP A 183 -6.11 0.26 -1.48
CA ASP A 183 -6.08 0.77 -0.11
C ASP A 183 -4.88 1.69 0.11
N ILE A 184 -5.16 2.99 0.23
CA ILE A 184 -4.13 4.02 0.51
C ILE A 184 -3.79 4.12 2.00
N ASN A 185 -4.67 3.67 2.90
CA ASN A 185 -4.46 3.79 4.34
C ASN A 185 -3.42 2.79 4.82
N ARG A 186 -3.42 1.57 4.26
CA ARG A 186 -2.36 0.59 4.55
C ARG A 186 -0.99 1.12 4.11
N ASP A 187 -0.89 1.76 2.96
CA ASP A 187 0.35 2.40 2.50
C ASP A 187 0.81 3.53 3.41
N LEU A 188 -0.12 4.37 3.87
CA LEU A 188 0.18 5.45 4.80
C LEU A 188 0.77 4.92 6.11
N ARG A 189 0.25 3.80 6.62
CA ARG A 189 0.78 3.14 7.83
C ARG A 189 2.22 2.67 7.61
N ILE A 190 2.48 1.96 6.51
CA ILE A 190 3.82 1.45 6.18
C ILE A 190 4.82 2.61 6.09
N LEU A 191 4.49 3.68 5.37
CA LEU A 191 5.36 4.85 5.24
C LEU A 191 5.67 5.51 6.60
N ASN A 192 4.64 5.72 7.43
CA ASN A 192 4.82 6.33 8.75
C ASN A 192 5.62 5.43 9.70
N GLU A 193 5.39 4.11 9.67
CA GLU A 193 6.15 3.14 10.45
C GLU A 193 7.64 3.13 10.06
N ILE A 194 7.97 3.21 8.76
CA ILE A 194 9.35 3.37 8.28
C ILE A 194 10.00 4.63 8.86
N ALA A 195 9.29 5.77 8.84
CA ALA A 195 9.82 7.02 9.39
C ALA A 195 10.01 6.94 10.92
N MET A 196 9.03 6.39 11.65
CA MET A 196 9.07 6.29 13.12
C MET A 196 10.16 5.36 13.63
N THR A 197 10.43 4.28 12.91
CA THR A 197 11.44 3.27 13.31
C THR A 197 12.87 3.64 12.92
N ALA A 198 13.05 4.64 12.05
CA ALA A 198 14.36 5.05 11.56
C ALA A 198 15.16 5.87 12.60
N ASN A 199 16.41 5.45 12.86
CA ASN A 199 17.36 6.15 13.73
C ASN A 199 17.57 7.60 13.27
N ASN A 200 17.85 7.79 11.98
CA ASN A 200 18.00 9.09 11.35
C ASN A 200 17.28 9.07 10.00
N THR A 201 16.70 10.20 9.61
CA THR A 201 16.09 10.35 8.29
C THR A 201 16.63 11.57 7.56
N GLY A 202 16.87 11.38 6.26
CA GLY A 202 17.21 12.44 5.32
C GLY A 202 16.16 12.52 4.22
N MET A 203 15.76 13.73 3.83
CA MET A 203 14.82 13.95 2.74
C MET A 203 15.54 14.64 1.58
N ILE A 204 15.47 14.06 0.39
CA ILE A 204 15.85 14.72 -0.86
C ILE A 204 14.58 14.81 -1.70
N ILE A 205 14.08 16.03 -1.89
CA ILE A 205 12.78 16.25 -2.55
C ILE A 205 13.02 17.10 -3.80
N LEU A 206 12.72 16.51 -4.96
CA LEU A 206 12.75 17.18 -6.25
C LEU A 206 11.32 17.57 -6.62
N GLY A 207 11.05 18.88 -6.74
CA GLY A 207 9.71 19.42 -6.98
C GLY A 207 8.90 19.71 -5.71
N GLY A 208 7.58 19.58 -5.81
CA GLY A 208 6.62 19.94 -4.76
C GLY A 208 5.38 19.04 -4.76
N GLY A 209 4.24 19.55 -4.31
CA GLY A 209 2.97 18.82 -4.35
C GLY A 209 2.91 17.63 -3.39
N VAL A 210 2.20 16.58 -3.81
CA VAL A 210 1.92 15.40 -2.96
C VAL A 210 3.21 14.73 -2.49
N VAL A 211 4.23 14.61 -3.34
CA VAL A 211 5.50 13.97 -2.96
C VAL A 211 6.20 14.72 -1.82
N LYS A 212 6.25 16.06 -1.88
CA LYS A 212 6.83 16.89 -0.81
C LYS A 212 6.03 16.72 0.48
N HIS A 213 4.72 16.91 0.40
CA HIS A 213 3.89 16.91 1.59
C HIS A 213 3.86 15.54 2.27
N HIS A 214 3.74 14.45 1.49
CA HIS A 214 3.62 13.09 2.01
C HIS A 214 4.89 12.63 2.75
N ILE A 215 6.08 12.90 2.19
CA ILE A 215 7.37 12.58 2.83
C ILE A 215 7.59 13.42 4.10
N CYS A 216 7.31 14.73 4.03
CA CYS A 216 7.43 15.60 5.19
C CYS A 216 6.44 15.21 6.31
N ASN A 217 5.22 14.82 5.96
CA ASN A 217 4.20 14.40 6.91
C ASN A 217 4.52 13.05 7.57
N ALA A 218 5.19 12.14 6.86
CA ALA A 218 5.71 10.92 7.47
C ALA A 218 6.79 11.24 8.53
N ASN A 219 7.68 12.19 8.21
CA ASN A 219 8.72 12.63 9.13
C ASN A 219 8.20 13.45 10.32
N LEU A 220 7.00 14.02 10.23
CA LEU A 220 6.33 14.62 11.39
C LEU A 220 6.11 13.59 12.51
N MET A 221 5.80 12.33 12.17
CA MET A 221 5.53 11.27 13.15
C MET A 221 6.74 10.91 14.02
N ARG A 222 7.96 11.32 13.62
CA ARG A 222 9.21 11.15 14.37
C ARG A 222 9.78 12.47 14.92
N ASN A 223 8.96 13.52 15.01
CA ASN A 223 9.36 14.89 15.38
C ASN A 223 10.38 15.52 14.41
N GLY A 224 10.27 15.20 13.12
CA GLY A 224 10.97 15.86 12.04
C GLY A 224 12.16 15.08 11.49
N ALA A 225 12.54 15.39 10.25
CA ALA A 225 13.73 14.85 9.61
C ALA A 225 15.02 15.48 10.16
N ASP A 226 16.12 14.73 10.13
CA ASP A 226 17.45 15.19 10.57
C ASP A 226 18.16 16.00 9.47
N TYR A 227 17.93 15.62 8.21
CA TYR A 227 18.50 16.29 7.03
C TYR A 227 17.42 16.53 5.99
N ALA A 228 17.47 17.67 5.30
CA ALA A 228 16.52 17.97 4.24
C ALA A 228 17.17 18.83 3.14
N VAL A 229 17.00 18.38 1.89
CA VAL A 229 17.41 19.09 0.69
C VAL A 229 16.23 19.15 -0.26
N PHE A 230 15.77 20.35 -0.59
CA PHE A 230 14.70 20.61 -1.55
C PHE A 230 15.27 21.24 -2.82
N VAL A 231 14.87 20.74 -3.98
CA VAL A 231 15.19 21.33 -5.28
C VAL A 231 13.89 21.55 -6.02
N ASN A 232 13.44 22.81 -6.14
CA ASN A 232 12.22 23.12 -6.87
C ASN A 232 12.21 24.54 -7.41
N THR A 233 11.25 24.82 -8.29
CA THR A 233 11.05 26.11 -8.95
C THR A 233 9.95 26.95 -8.29
N ALA A 234 9.28 26.43 -7.28
CA ALA A 234 8.13 27.06 -6.67
C ALA A 234 8.54 28.16 -5.67
N CYS A 235 7.82 29.28 -5.74
CA CYS A 235 8.04 30.46 -4.91
C CYS A 235 7.05 30.52 -3.76
N ASP A 236 7.42 31.17 -2.67
CA ASP A 236 6.65 31.24 -1.41
C ASP A 236 5.51 32.26 -1.41
N TYR A 237 5.47 33.20 -2.37
CA TYR A 237 4.53 34.32 -2.37
C TYR A 237 3.05 33.90 -2.50
N ASP A 238 2.77 32.72 -3.05
CA ASP A 238 1.41 32.23 -3.28
C ASP A 238 0.84 31.43 -2.09
N GLY A 239 1.63 31.26 -1.03
CA GLY A 239 1.23 30.50 0.16
C GLY A 239 1.07 28.99 -0.09
N SER A 240 1.63 28.47 -1.18
CA SER A 240 1.55 27.04 -1.49
C SER A 240 2.55 26.22 -0.67
N ASP A 241 2.15 25.00 -0.27
CA ASP A 241 3.11 24.05 0.33
C ASP A 241 4.27 23.77 -0.63
N ALA A 242 4.03 23.70 -1.95
CA ALA A 242 5.09 23.49 -2.93
C ALA A 242 6.18 24.57 -2.88
N GLY A 243 5.76 25.84 -2.73
CA GLY A 243 6.63 27.01 -2.67
C GLY A 243 7.25 27.30 -1.31
N ALA A 244 6.72 26.72 -0.24
CA ALA A 244 7.16 26.89 1.14
C ALA A 244 8.68 26.76 1.31
N LYS A 245 9.25 27.65 2.13
CA LYS A 245 10.64 27.55 2.59
C LYS A 245 10.79 26.40 3.60
N PRO A 246 11.97 25.78 3.74
CA PRO A 246 12.18 24.76 4.75
C PRO A 246 11.86 25.21 6.19
N ASP A 247 12.03 26.49 6.47
CA ASP A 247 11.68 27.10 7.78
C ASP A 247 10.20 26.91 8.14
N GLU A 248 9.31 26.88 7.15
CA GLU A 248 7.91 26.56 7.39
C GLU A 248 7.76 25.10 7.81
N ALA A 249 8.46 24.17 7.17
CA ALA A 249 8.42 22.77 7.57
C ALA A 249 9.02 22.54 8.99
N ILE A 250 9.95 23.39 9.43
CA ILE A 250 10.43 23.40 10.82
C ILE A 250 9.32 23.81 11.78
N SER A 251 8.52 24.84 11.46
CA SER A 251 7.46 25.33 12.35
C SER A 251 6.38 24.27 12.64
N TRP A 252 6.11 23.40 11.66
CA TRP A 252 5.21 22.27 11.79
C TRP A 252 5.82 21.05 12.51
N GLY A 253 7.14 21.03 12.74
CA GLY A 253 7.85 19.85 13.25
C GLY A 253 8.07 18.75 12.20
N LYS A 254 7.93 19.06 10.91
CA LYS A 254 8.24 18.15 9.78
C LYS A 254 9.76 18.04 9.56
N ILE A 255 10.51 19.05 9.98
CA ILE A 255 11.98 19.09 10.04
C ILE A 255 12.40 19.44 11.46
N LYS A 256 13.48 18.83 11.98
CA LYS A 256 13.99 19.15 13.31
C LYS A 256 14.54 20.58 13.39
N LEU A 257 14.38 21.22 14.55
CA LEU A 257 14.98 22.54 14.82
C LEU A 257 16.51 22.55 14.73
N THR A 258 17.16 21.40 14.97
CA THR A 258 18.62 21.23 14.90
C THR A 258 19.11 20.90 13.50
N ALA A 259 18.21 20.69 12.53
CA ALA A 259 18.59 20.37 11.17
C ALA A 259 19.07 21.62 10.43
N ASN A 260 19.91 21.42 9.42
CA ASN A 260 20.35 22.48 8.50
C ASN A 260 19.72 22.24 7.12
N PRO A 261 18.43 22.56 6.92
CA PRO A 261 17.78 22.27 5.65
C PRO A 261 18.22 23.24 4.56
N VAL A 262 18.28 22.76 3.32
CA VAL A 262 18.67 23.55 2.15
C VAL A 262 17.58 23.52 1.10
N LYS A 263 17.19 24.67 0.57
CA LYS A 263 16.34 24.78 -0.62
C LYS A 263 17.13 25.42 -1.76
N VAL A 264 17.27 24.71 -2.87
CA VAL A 264 17.85 25.22 -4.11
C VAL A 264 16.72 25.58 -5.06
N PHE A 265 16.66 26.87 -5.42
CA PHE A 265 15.68 27.37 -6.38
C PHE A 265 16.18 27.14 -7.80
N GLY A 266 15.51 26.26 -8.54
CA GLY A 266 15.85 25.98 -9.94
C GLY A 266 15.33 24.64 -10.43
N ASP A 267 15.57 24.38 -11.71
CA ASP A 267 15.12 23.17 -12.38
C ASP A 267 15.96 21.95 -11.98
N ALA A 268 15.29 20.88 -11.56
CA ALA A 268 15.93 19.64 -11.14
C ALA A 268 16.70 18.95 -12.27
N SER A 269 16.31 19.13 -13.53
CA SER A 269 16.99 18.52 -14.69
C SER A 269 18.46 18.93 -14.83
N PHE A 270 18.80 20.16 -14.40
CA PHE A 270 20.18 20.65 -14.38
C PHE A 270 20.87 20.43 -13.02
N ILE A 271 20.15 20.69 -11.93
CA ILE A 271 20.74 20.67 -10.58
C ILE A 271 21.01 19.23 -10.11
N PHE A 272 20.06 18.32 -10.34
CA PHE A 272 20.12 16.97 -9.77
C PHE A 272 21.29 16.12 -10.31
N PRO A 273 21.62 16.13 -11.61
CA PRO A 273 22.80 15.43 -12.11
C PRO A 273 24.11 15.90 -11.46
N LEU A 274 24.27 17.22 -11.25
CA LEU A 274 25.45 17.79 -10.58
C LEU A 274 25.51 17.39 -9.10
N LEU A 275 24.35 17.39 -8.42
CA LEU A 275 24.22 16.94 -7.04
C LEU A 275 24.64 15.47 -6.92
N VAL A 276 24.10 14.60 -7.77
CA VAL A 276 24.44 13.16 -7.79
C VAL A 276 25.93 12.96 -8.08
N ALA A 277 26.51 13.69 -9.03
CA ALA A 277 27.93 13.61 -9.38
C ALA A 277 28.84 13.92 -8.18
N GLN A 278 28.48 14.92 -7.37
CA GLN A 278 29.29 15.35 -6.21
C GLN A 278 28.96 14.60 -4.91
N THR A 279 27.94 13.74 -4.90
CA THR A 279 27.50 13.02 -3.69
C THR A 279 27.45 11.51 -3.92
N PHE A 280 26.35 10.97 -4.42
CA PHE A 280 26.13 9.53 -4.57
C PHE A 280 27.14 8.85 -5.49
N ALA A 281 27.47 9.47 -6.63
CA ALA A 281 28.41 8.90 -7.59
C ALA A 281 29.84 8.87 -7.01
N LYS A 282 30.25 9.97 -6.37
CA LYS A 282 31.54 10.06 -5.67
C LYS A 282 31.64 9.02 -4.54
N TYR A 283 30.60 8.92 -3.71
CA TYR A 283 30.53 7.91 -2.65
C TYR A 283 30.67 6.49 -3.20
N HIS A 284 30.01 6.18 -4.32
CA HIS A 284 30.13 4.88 -4.96
C HIS A 284 31.56 4.61 -5.47
N GLN A 285 32.21 5.61 -6.05
CA GLN A 285 33.58 5.49 -6.52
C GLN A 285 34.57 5.30 -5.35
N ASP A 286 34.42 6.08 -4.28
CA ASP A 286 35.24 5.95 -3.07
C ASP A 286 35.11 4.54 -2.44
N LEU A 287 33.90 3.94 -2.49
CA LEU A 287 33.68 2.55 -2.03
C LEU A 287 34.40 1.52 -2.92
N GLN A 288 34.35 1.70 -4.24
CA GLN A 288 35.03 0.80 -5.18
C GLN A 288 36.57 0.87 -5.01
N ASP A 289 37.10 2.08 -4.86
CA ASP A 289 38.53 2.31 -4.66
C ASP A 289 39.02 1.69 -3.33
N ALA A 290 38.20 1.81 -2.27
CA ALA A 290 38.48 1.19 -0.98
C ALA A 290 38.47 -0.35 -1.05
N ALA A 291 37.53 -0.95 -1.78
CA ALA A 291 37.46 -2.40 -1.98
C ALA A 291 38.66 -2.94 -2.76
N CYS A 292 39.06 -2.24 -3.84
CA CYS A 292 40.22 -2.59 -4.65
C CYS A 292 41.53 -2.54 -3.84
N THR A 293 41.66 -1.55 -2.94
CA THR A 293 42.84 -1.40 -2.08
C THR A 293 42.95 -2.53 -1.04
N GLN A 294 41.82 -3.03 -0.51
CA GLN A 294 41.80 -4.15 0.44
C GLN A 294 42.16 -5.49 -0.21
N GLU A 295 41.71 -5.76 -1.44
CA GLU A 295 42.08 -6.96 -2.18
C GLU A 295 43.59 -6.99 -2.51
N GLN A 296 44.18 -5.85 -2.87
CA GLN A 296 45.61 -5.75 -3.14
C GLN A 296 46.48 -5.98 -1.89
N GLN A 297 46.03 -5.53 -0.71
CA GLN A 297 46.72 -5.80 0.56
C GLN A 297 46.63 -7.26 0.99
N HIS A 298 45.51 -7.93 0.72
CA HIS A 298 45.32 -9.34 1.03
C HIS A 298 46.18 -10.28 0.16
N VAL A 299 46.48 -9.86 -1.08
CA VAL A 299 47.40 -10.58 -1.98
C VAL A 299 48.88 -10.33 -1.61
N ALA A 300 49.22 -9.13 -1.10
CA ALA A 300 50.59 -8.79 -0.71
C ALA A 300 51.02 -9.34 0.68
N GLY A 301 50.06 -9.65 1.57
CA GLY A 301 50.32 -10.18 2.91
C GLY A 301 50.39 -11.73 3.01
N GLY A 302 50.28 -12.44 1.89
CA GLY A 302 50.29 -13.91 1.82
C GLY A 302 51.65 -14.55 1.49
N HIS A 303 52.76 -13.84 1.73
CA HIS A 303 54.13 -14.36 1.60
C HIS A 303 54.71 -14.80 2.93
#